data_AF-A0A6P0WY35-F1
#
_entry.id   AF-A0A6P0WY35-F1
#
_cell.length_a   1.000
_cell.length_b   1.000
_cell.length_c   1.000
_cell.angle_alpha   90.00
_cell.angle_beta   90.00
_cell.angle_gamma   90.00
#
_symmetry.space_group_name_H-M   'P 1'
#
loop_
_entity.id
_entity.type
_entity.pdbx_description
1 polymer ?
#
loop_
_entity_poly.entity_id
_entity_poly.type
_entity_poly.pdbx_seq_one_letter_code
_entity_poly.pdbx_strand_id
1 'polypeptide(L)'
;MWLNSHPETLQRIGQSEAYHALLNLLCCRHKILFAYQQSRLCSKAAWKIYSQLEQKVEELTQPPEETLEQLKQWLKQIPQTAFHYAKYLRDIEDYRTAIAANIRNYASRLEKLQGLSLPKDDLAFLHHFLHSTCKQFRTQIRVDLRYLTPGQNLFDQMTGMIRGLVEIQQAERDRILEEALRESEKAAEKREQKRQLWIALVATGLAISGISSQVDSQPIETFHSYRQPNKPPICPAAGASTCMTYNFLDVVVHIFVGVCAALILRLIVNWYRGQETD
;
A
#
# COMPACT_ATOMS: atom_id res chain seq x y z
N MET A 1 49.01 -43.86 -30.19
CA MET A 1 48.58 -42.74 -31.07
C MET A 1 48.60 -41.37 -30.39
N TRP A 2 48.91 -41.27 -29.09
CA TRP A 2 48.85 -40.01 -28.37
C TRP A 2 50.09 -39.11 -28.60
N LEU A 3 49.87 -37.81 -28.74
CA LEU A 3 50.88 -36.73 -28.76
C LEU A 3 52.16 -37.02 -29.58
N ASN A 4 52.01 -37.71 -30.70
CA ASN A 4 53.14 -38.03 -31.59
C ASN A 4 54.21 -38.96 -30.97
N SER A 5 53.85 -39.79 -29.99
CA SER A 5 54.81 -40.59 -29.21
C SER A 5 55.20 -41.94 -29.83
N HIS A 6 54.69 -42.31 -31.00
CA HIS A 6 55.05 -43.57 -31.69
C HIS A 6 55.10 -43.37 -33.21
N PRO A 7 56.04 -43.97 -33.95
CA PRO A 7 56.20 -43.74 -35.40
C PRO A 7 54.94 -44.06 -36.24
N GLU A 8 54.22 -45.14 -35.91
CA GLU A 8 52.95 -45.50 -36.58
C GLU A 8 51.82 -44.49 -36.34
N THR A 9 51.96 -43.67 -35.30
CA THR A 9 51.02 -42.61 -34.98
C THR A 9 51.05 -41.51 -36.04
N LEU A 10 52.22 -41.17 -36.59
CA LEU A 10 52.34 -40.19 -37.67
C LEU A 10 51.62 -40.64 -38.95
N GLN A 11 51.70 -41.94 -39.24
CA GLN A 11 51.08 -42.54 -40.42
C GLN A 11 49.55 -42.61 -40.29
N ARG A 12 49.04 -42.83 -39.07
CA ARG A 12 47.59 -42.87 -38.78
C ARG A 12 46.97 -41.50 -38.47
N ILE A 13 47.72 -40.56 -37.88
CA ILE A 13 47.27 -39.17 -37.66
C ILE A 13 47.13 -38.42 -39.00
N GLY A 14 47.90 -38.80 -40.03
CA GLY A 14 47.67 -38.35 -41.40
C GLY A 14 46.27 -38.69 -41.95
N GLN A 15 45.52 -39.57 -41.29
CA GLN A 15 44.10 -39.81 -41.56
C GLN A 15 43.29 -38.75 -40.80
N SER A 16 42.85 -37.73 -41.54
CA SER A 16 41.98 -36.61 -41.12
C SER A 16 40.89 -36.99 -40.08
N GLU A 17 40.34 -38.20 -40.17
CA GLU A 17 39.28 -38.67 -39.29
C GLU A 17 39.65 -38.80 -37.80
N ALA A 18 40.85 -39.32 -37.45
CA ALA A 18 41.26 -39.49 -36.05
C ALA A 18 41.46 -38.13 -35.36
N TYR A 19 42.12 -37.23 -36.07
CA TYR A 19 42.34 -35.85 -35.64
C TYR A 19 41.01 -35.11 -35.42
N HIS A 20 40.08 -35.20 -36.37
CA HIS A 20 38.76 -34.60 -36.22
C HIS A 20 37.92 -35.25 -35.11
N ALA A 21 38.03 -36.56 -34.88
CA ALA A 21 37.34 -37.23 -33.79
C ALA A 21 37.80 -36.68 -32.43
N LEU A 22 39.12 -36.58 -32.23
CA LEU A 22 39.70 -36.04 -31.00
C LEU A 22 39.34 -34.56 -30.79
N LEU A 23 39.48 -33.71 -31.82
CA LEU A 23 39.10 -32.30 -31.72
C LEU A 23 37.62 -32.13 -31.36
N ASN A 24 36.74 -32.81 -32.09
CA ASN A 24 35.30 -32.72 -31.82
C ASN A 24 34.95 -33.23 -30.43
N LEU A 25 35.62 -34.28 -29.95
CA LEU A 25 35.46 -34.79 -28.59
C LEU A 25 35.83 -33.72 -27.55
N LEU A 26 36.98 -33.06 -27.72
CA LEU A 26 37.43 -31.98 -26.82
C LEU A 26 36.49 -30.77 -26.87
N CYS A 27 35.98 -30.42 -28.05
CA CYS A 27 34.94 -29.40 -28.19
C CYS A 27 33.65 -29.78 -27.44
N CYS A 28 33.20 -31.03 -27.53
CA CYS A 28 32.04 -31.51 -26.76
C CYS A 28 32.30 -31.41 -25.25
N ARG A 29 33.49 -31.82 -24.80
CA ARG A 29 33.91 -31.70 -23.38
C ARG A 29 33.81 -30.25 -22.90
N HIS A 30 34.35 -29.30 -23.68
CA HIS A 30 34.30 -27.89 -23.34
C HIS A 30 32.86 -27.36 -23.27
N LYS A 31 32.02 -27.70 -24.25
CA LYS A 31 30.59 -27.31 -24.24
C LYS A 31 29.85 -27.84 -23.03
N ILE A 32 30.11 -29.09 -22.61
CA ILE A 32 29.53 -29.68 -21.39
C ILE A 32 29.96 -28.90 -20.15
N LEU A 33 31.26 -28.64 -20.00
CA LEU A 33 31.81 -27.90 -18.85
C LEU A 33 31.26 -26.48 -18.78
N PHE A 34 31.22 -25.78 -19.92
CA PHE A 34 30.68 -24.43 -20.01
C PHE A 34 29.19 -24.40 -19.63
N ALA A 35 28.36 -25.24 -20.26
CA ALA A 35 26.92 -25.29 -19.95
C ALA A 35 26.67 -25.67 -18.49
N TYR A 36 27.48 -26.58 -17.92
CA TYR A 36 27.39 -26.90 -16.50
C TYR A 36 27.69 -25.70 -15.62
N GLN A 37 28.77 -24.96 -15.90
CA GLN A 37 29.11 -23.76 -15.14
C GLN A 37 28.01 -22.70 -15.23
N GLN A 38 27.45 -22.47 -16.42
CA GLN A 38 26.34 -21.54 -16.59
C GLN A 38 25.10 -21.97 -15.82
N SER A 39 24.75 -23.27 -15.85
CA SER A 39 23.68 -23.82 -15.01
C SER A 39 23.92 -23.54 -13.52
N ARG A 40 25.16 -23.70 -13.02
CA ARG A 40 25.47 -23.40 -11.61
C ARG A 40 25.32 -21.92 -11.26
N LEU A 41 25.66 -21.02 -12.19
CA LEU A 41 25.44 -19.58 -12.01
C LEU A 41 23.95 -19.25 -11.94
N CYS A 42 23.13 -19.81 -12.84
CA CYS A 42 21.68 -19.66 -12.80
C CYS A 42 21.08 -20.25 -11.52
N SER A 43 21.51 -21.44 -11.09
CA SER A 43 21.07 -22.05 -9.83
C SER A 43 21.38 -21.14 -8.65
N LYS A 44 22.58 -20.56 -8.57
CA LYS A 44 22.97 -19.64 -7.49
C LYS A 44 22.10 -18.36 -7.50
N ALA A 45 21.82 -17.81 -8.67
CA ALA A 45 20.96 -16.63 -8.80
C ALA A 45 19.51 -16.94 -8.39
N ALA A 46 18.98 -18.08 -8.82
CA ALA A 46 17.65 -18.55 -8.41
C ALA A 46 17.57 -18.77 -6.89
N TRP A 47 18.55 -19.44 -6.30
CA TRP A 47 18.63 -19.64 -4.84
C TRP A 47 18.60 -18.32 -4.08
N LYS A 48 19.34 -17.31 -4.53
CA LYS A 48 19.33 -15.98 -3.89
C LYS A 48 17.92 -15.39 -3.85
N ILE A 49 17.19 -15.45 -4.96
CA ILE A 49 15.81 -14.96 -5.03
C ILE A 49 14.91 -15.79 -4.12
N TYR A 50 15.05 -17.13 -4.16
CA TYR A 50 14.26 -18.04 -3.34
C TYR A 50 14.43 -17.78 -1.83
N SER A 51 15.67 -17.64 -1.35
CA SER A 51 15.93 -17.36 0.06
C SER A 51 15.39 -15.99 0.50
N GLN A 52 15.47 -14.97 -0.37
CA GLN A 52 14.87 -13.66 -0.09
C GLN A 52 13.34 -13.75 0.01
N LEU A 53 12.74 -14.61 -0.81
CA LEU A 53 11.30 -14.84 -0.82
C LEU A 53 10.84 -15.55 0.45
N GLU A 54 11.51 -16.63 0.86
CA GLU A 54 11.21 -17.33 2.11
C GLU A 54 11.32 -16.42 3.33
N GLN A 55 12.42 -15.66 3.43
CA GLN A 55 12.61 -14.71 4.52
C GLN A 55 11.46 -13.70 4.60
N LYS A 56 11.01 -13.18 3.45
CA LYS A 56 9.90 -12.22 3.41
C LYS A 56 8.56 -12.83 3.80
N VAL A 57 8.30 -14.08 3.43
CA VAL A 57 7.09 -14.78 3.86
C VAL A 57 7.09 -14.98 5.38
N GLU A 58 8.24 -15.32 5.96
CA GLU A 58 8.39 -15.46 7.41
C GLU A 58 8.16 -14.14 8.15
N GLU A 59 8.73 -13.04 7.66
CA GLU A 59 8.50 -11.68 8.20
C GLU A 59 7.01 -11.29 8.19
N LEU A 60 6.30 -11.55 7.09
CA LEU A 60 4.87 -11.23 6.94
C LEU A 60 3.94 -12.10 7.79
N THR A 61 4.41 -13.27 8.26
CA THR A 61 3.59 -14.18 9.08
C THR A 61 3.53 -13.74 10.54
N GLN A 62 4.46 -12.89 10.97
CA GLN A 62 4.39 -12.21 12.26
C GLN A 62 3.44 -11.01 12.18
N PRO A 63 2.98 -10.42 13.30
CA PRO A 63 2.14 -9.21 13.26
C PRO A 63 2.82 -8.16 12.37
N PRO A 64 2.23 -7.79 11.23
CA PRO A 64 2.96 -7.07 10.21
C PRO A 64 3.23 -5.65 10.73
N GLU A 65 4.49 -5.36 11.05
CA GLU A 65 4.97 -3.99 11.27
C GLU A 65 5.00 -3.21 9.95
N GLU A 66 4.84 -3.88 8.79
CA GLU A 66 4.87 -3.21 7.51
C GLU A 66 3.69 -2.26 7.31
N THR A 67 4.04 -1.06 6.86
CA THR A 67 3.09 -0.05 6.40
C THR A 67 2.40 -0.49 5.12
N LEU A 68 1.16 -0.03 4.93
CA LEU A 68 0.38 -0.23 3.70
C LEU A 68 1.17 0.11 2.42
N GLU A 69 2.02 1.14 2.46
CA GLU A 69 2.83 1.54 1.32
C GLU A 69 3.98 0.56 1.04
N GLN A 70 4.59 -0.04 2.07
CA GLN A 70 5.59 -1.10 1.89
C GLN A 70 4.96 -2.34 1.23
N LEU A 71 3.77 -2.76 1.70
CA LEU A 71 3.03 -3.90 1.12
C LEU A 71 2.68 -3.65 -0.36
N LYS A 72 2.16 -2.47 -0.69
CA LYS A 72 1.88 -2.09 -2.09
C LYS A 72 3.15 -2.06 -2.94
N GLN A 73 4.26 -1.58 -2.39
CA GLN A 73 5.53 -1.53 -3.11
C GLN A 73 6.04 -2.94 -3.42
N TRP A 74 5.92 -3.87 -2.48
CA TRP A 74 6.28 -5.27 -2.72
C TRP A 74 5.36 -5.92 -3.76
N LEU A 75 4.06 -5.64 -3.71
CA LEU A 75 3.11 -6.12 -4.72
C LEU A 75 3.51 -5.71 -6.15
N LYS A 76 4.11 -4.52 -6.31
CA LYS A 76 4.63 -4.03 -7.60
C LYS A 76 5.92 -4.75 -8.04
N GLN A 77 6.75 -5.16 -7.09
CA GLN A 77 8.07 -5.76 -7.36
C GLN A 77 8.00 -7.26 -7.61
N ILE A 78 7.07 -7.97 -6.96
CA ILE A 78 6.94 -9.43 -7.05
C ILE A 78 6.88 -9.96 -8.49
N PRO A 79 6.06 -9.39 -9.42
CA PRO A 79 5.98 -9.91 -10.77
C PRO A 79 7.32 -9.91 -11.51
N GLN A 80 8.12 -8.84 -11.34
CA GLN A 80 9.43 -8.75 -11.97
C GLN A 80 10.40 -9.78 -11.37
N THR A 81 10.39 -9.96 -10.05
CA THR A 81 11.21 -10.96 -9.37
C THR A 81 10.83 -12.38 -9.78
N ALA A 82 9.53 -12.69 -9.85
CA ALA A 82 9.01 -13.97 -10.30
C ALA A 82 9.41 -14.27 -11.75
N PHE A 83 9.35 -13.27 -12.63
CA PHE A 83 9.79 -13.41 -14.02
C PHE A 83 11.29 -13.74 -14.12
N HIS A 84 12.15 -13.03 -13.36
CA HIS A 84 13.58 -13.33 -13.32
C HIS A 84 13.84 -14.74 -12.78
N TYR A 85 13.12 -15.14 -11.72
CA TYR A 85 13.22 -16.48 -11.16
C TYR A 85 12.86 -17.57 -12.18
N ALA A 86 11.71 -17.44 -12.84
CA ALA A 86 11.26 -18.36 -13.87
C ALA A 86 12.25 -18.43 -15.05
N LYS A 87 12.85 -17.29 -15.42
CA LYS A 87 13.92 -17.26 -16.42
C LYS A 87 15.11 -18.11 -15.99
N TYR A 88 15.61 -17.99 -14.77
CA TYR A 88 16.74 -18.80 -14.31
C TYR A 88 16.43 -20.29 -14.32
N LEU A 89 15.22 -20.69 -13.93
CA LEU A 89 14.79 -22.10 -13.99
C LEU A 89 14.79 -22.64 -15.42
N ARG A 90 14.23 -21.87 -16.36
CA ARG A 90 14.25 -22.21 -17.78
C ARG A 90 15.69 -22.31 -18.30
N ASP A 91 16.55 -21.34 -17.98
CA ASP A 91 17.95 -21.34 -18.43
C ASP A 91 18.69 -22.60 -17.90
N ILE A 92 18.43 -23.02 -16.65
CA ILE A 92 18.99 -24.27 -16.10
C ILE A 92 18.54 -25.49 -16.93
N GLU A 93 17.27 -25.56 -17.31
CA GLU A 93 16.72 -26.62 -18.17
C GLU A 93 17.33 -26.61 -19.59
N ASP A 94 17.55 -25.43 -20.16
CA ASP A 94 18.22 -25.26 -21.46
C ASP A 94 19.67 -25.79 -21.39
N TYR A 95 20.41 -25.44 -20.34
CA TYR A 95 21.76 -25.97 -20.12
C TYR A 95 21.75 -27.48 -19.84
N ARG A 96 20.77 -28.01 -19.13
CA ARG A 96 20.60 -29.46 -18.94
C ARG A 96 20.45 -30.17 -20.28
N THR A 97 19.65 -29.60 -21.18
CA THR A 97 19.41 -30.11 -22.53
C THR A 97 20.68 -30.04 -23.38
N ALA A 98 21.40 -28.91 -23.33
CA ALA A 98 22.67 -28.74 -24.03
C ALA A 98 23.73 -29.75 -23.55
N ILE A 99 23.83 -29.99 -22.23
CA ILE A 99 24.72 -31.01 -21.65
C ILE A 99 24.34 -32.39 -22.16
N ALA A 100 23.05 -32.76 -22.15
CA ALA A 100 22.59 -34.06 -22.62
C ALA A 100 22.93 -34.30 -24.10
N ALA A 101 22.73 -33.30 -24.96
CA ALA A 101 23.09 -33.38 -26.37
C ALA A 101 24.61 -33.54 -26.56
N ASN A 102 25.42 -32.74 -25.86
CA ASN A 102 26.87 -32.82 -25.99
C ASN A 102 27.46 -34.09 -25.36
N ILE A 103 26.82 -34.70 -24.35
CA ILE A 103 27.20 -36.02 -23.81
C ILE A 103 27.02 -37.10 -24.88
N ARG A 104 25.91 -37.09 -25.61
CA ARG A 104 25.67 -38.05 -26.71
C ARG A 104 26.71 -37.87 -27.81
N ASN A 105 26.99 -36.62 -28.19
CA ASN A 105 28.02 -36.32 -29.17
C ASN A 105 29.40 -36.78 -28.69
N TYR A 106 29.75 -36.50 -27.43
CA TYR A 106 31.01 -36.93 -26.81
C TYR A 106 31.17 -38.46 -26.85
N ALA A 107 30.13 -39.19 -26.45
CA ALA A 107 30.13 -40.66 -26.47
C ALA A 107 30.39 -41.21 -27.89
N SER A 108 29.67 -40.69 -28.89
CA SER A 108 29.87 -41.10 -30.28
C SER A 108 31.29 -40.79 -30.80
N ARG A 109 31.90 -39.65 -30.40
CA ARG A 109 33.29 -39.35 -30.78
C ARG A 109 34.29 -40.23 -30.03
N LEU A 110 34.00 -40.62 -28.79
CA LEU A 110 34.84 -41.52 -28.01
C LEU A 110 34.85 -42.93 -28.62
N GLU A 111 33.69 -43.45 -29.03
CA GLU A 111 33.58 -44.73 -29.74
C GLU A 111 34.40 -44.75 -31.03
N LYS A 112 34.33 -43.68 -31.82
CA LYS A 112 35.16 -43.53 -33.04
C LYS A 112 36.65 -43.52 -32.70
N LEU A 113 37.04 -42.79 -31.64
CA LEU A 113 38.44 -42.72 -31.21
C LEU A 113 38.94 -44.09 -30.71
N GLN A 114 38.11 -44.84 -29.98
CA GLN A 114 38.41 -46.20 -29.53
C GLN A 114 38.65 -47.14 -30.71
N GLY A 115 37.79 -47.10 -31.74
CA GLY A 115 37.96 -47.93 -32.94
C GLY A 115 39.25 -47.65 -33.71
N LEU A 116 39.86 -46.48 -33.51
CA LEU A 116 41.14 -46.09 -34.10
C LEU A 116 42.33 -46.35 -33.17
N SER A 117 42.10 -46.60 -31.87
CA SER A 117 43.16 -46.67 -30.85
C SER A 117 43.97 -47.97 -30.91
N LEU A 118 45.23 -47.89 -30.49
CA LEU A 118 46.12 -49.06 -30.40
C LEU A 118 46.00 -49.76 -29.04
N PRO A 119 46.38 -51.05 -28.90
CA PRO A 119 46.25 -51.79 -27.65
C PRO A 119 46.95 -51.18 -26.42
N LYS A 120 47.95 -50.32 -26.63
CA LYS A 120 48.69 -49.62 -25.56
C LYS A 120 48.15 -48.21 -25.25
N ASP A 121 47.17 -47.72 -26.02
CA ASP A 121 46.59 -46.39 -25.80
C ASP A 121 45.62 -46.44 -24.61
N ASP A 122 45.85 -45.60 -23.61
CA ASP A 122 44.95 -45.46 -22.46
C ASP A 122 43.94 -44.32 -22.67
N LEU A 123 42.66 -44.67 -22.75
CA LEU A 123 41.53 -43.73 -22.87
C LEU A 123 40.71 -43.62 -21.59
N ALA A 124 41.18 -44.17 -20.45
CA ALA A 124 40.43 -44.23 -19.20
C ALA A 124 39.94 -42.85 -18.74
N PHE A 125 40.74 -41.80 -18.92
CA PHE A 125 40.36 -40.44 -18.52
C PHE A 125 39.16 -39.89 -19.33
N LEU A 126 39.01 -40.28 -20.60
CA LEU A 126 37.86 -39.90 -21.44
C LEU A 126 36.59 -40.62 -20.99
N HIS A 127 36.72 -41.91 -20.68
CA HIS A 127 35.63 -42.69 -20.08
C HIS A 127 35.23 -42.16 -18.71
N HIS A 128 36.20 -41.79 -17.87
CA HIS A 128 35.93 -41.21 -16.56
C HIS A 128 35.12 -39.91 -16.68
N PHE A 129 35.47 -39.04 -17.62
CA PHE A 129 34.67 -37.83 -17.87
C PHE A 129 33.22 -38.17 -18.27
N LEU A 130 33.02 -39.14 -19.15
CA LEU A 130 31.69 -39.54 -19.63
C LEU A 130 30.84 -40.23 -18.53
N HIS A 131 31.41 -41.17 -17.79
CA HIS A 131 30.66 -42.03 -16.88
C HIS A 131 30.58 -41.48 -15.45
N SER A 132 31.59 -40.72 -15.02
CA SER A 132 31.63 -40.14 -13.68
C SER A 132 31.24 -38.66 -13.71
N THR A 133 32.02 -37.81 -14.37
CA THR A 133 31.83 -36.35 -14.33
C THR A 133 30.48 -35.93 -14.93
N CYS A 134 30.14 -36.41 -16.13
CA CYS A 134 28.87 -36.07 -16.77
C CYS A 134 27.66 -36.61 -16.00
N LYS A 135 27.78 -37.78 -15.36
CA LYS A 135 26.73 -38.33 -14.48
C LYS A 135 26.52 -37.42 -13.27
N GLN A 136 27.59 -36.99 -12.61
CA GLN A 136 27.53 -36.06 -11.49
C GLN A 136 26.85 -34.75 -11.88
N PHE A 137 27.23 -34.16 -13.02
CA PHE A 137 26.62 -32.91 -13.51
C PHE A 137 25.12 -33.05 -13.73
N ARG A 138 24.68 -34.13 -14.40
CA ARG A 138 23.26 -34.40 -14.63
C ARG A 138 22.49 -34.58 -13.32
N THR A 139 23.07 -35.28 -12.36
CA THR A 139 22.47 -35.46 -11.03
C THR A 139 22.34 -34.13 -10.31
N GLN A 140 23.40 -33.32 -10.28
CA GLN A 140 23.41 -32.04 -9.58
C GLN A 140 22.37 -31.08 -10.16
N ILE A 141 22.30 -30.95 -11.49
CA ILE A 141 21.31 -30.08 -12.14
C ILE A 141 19.87 -30.54 -11.82
N ARG A 142 19.61 -31.85 -11.83
CA ARG A 142 18.29 -32.38 -11.47
C ARG A 142 17.94 -32.06 -10.02
N VAL A 143 18.90 -32.18 -9.11
CA VAL A 143 18.73 -31.83 -7.70
C VAL A 143 18.39 -30.35 -7.56
N ASP A 144 19.17 -29.46 -8.19
CA ASP A 144 18.93 -28.01 -8.16
C ASP A 144 17.51 -27.69 -8.65
N LEU A 145 17.11 -28.21 -9.81
CA LEU A 145 15.78 -28.01 -10.37
C LEU A 145 14.67 -28.52 -9.45
N ARG A 146 14.85 -29.70 -8.85
CA ARG A 146 13.86 -30.27 -7.93
C ARG A 146 13.64 -29.39 -6.69
N TYR A 147 14.71 -28.77 -6.17
CA TYR A 147 14.60 -27.86 -5.03
C TYR A 147 14.02 -26.50 -5.42
N LEU A 148 14.39 -25.97 -6.58
CA LEU A 148 13.99 -24.62 -6.99
C LEU A 148 12.59 -24.58 -7.65
N THR A 149 12.17 -25.61 -8.38
CA THR A 149 10.87 -25.60 -9.07
C THR A 149 9.68 -25.31 -8.13
N PRO A 150 9.58 -25.90 -6.92
CA PRO A 150 8.51 -25.57 -5.98
C PRO A 150 8.42 -24.07 -5.60
N GLY A 151 9.52 -23.34 -5.67
CA GLY A 151 9.58 -21.91 -5.35
C GLY A 151 8.74 -21.02 -6.28
N GLN A 152 8.33 -21.52 -7.46
CA GLN A 152 7.39 -20.79 -8.32
C GLN A 152 6.04 -20.58 -7.62
N ASN A 153 5.54 -21.58 -6.92
CA ASN A 153 4.26 -21.49 -6.19
C ASN A 153 4.34 -20.52 -5.01
N LEU A 154 5.53 -20.33 -4.44
CA LEU A 154 5.75 -19.42 -3.31
C LEU A 154 5.48 -17.95 -3.71
N PHE A 155 5.73 -17.58 -4.97
CA PHE A 155 5.41 -16.24 -5.48
C PHE A 155 3.91 -15.98 -5.51
N ASP A 156 3.10 -16.96 -5.92
CA ASP A 156 1.65 -16.83 -5.94
C ASP A 156 1.09 -16.75 -4.52
N GLN A 157 1.61 -17.58 -3.61
CA GLN A 157 1.24 -17.56 -2.19
C GLN A 157 1.57 -16.22 -1.54
N MET A 158 2.78 -15.69 -1.75
CA MET A 158 3.19 -14.39 -1.23
C MET A 158 2.33 -13.26 -1.82
N THR A 159 2.03 -13.30 -3.12
CA THR A 159 1.15 -12.32 -3.76
C THR A 159 -0.24 -12.33 -3.12
N GLY A 160 -0.81 -13.52 -2.90
CA GLY A 160 -2.09 -13.67 -2.22
C GLY A 160 -2.07 -13.14 -0.79
N MET A 161 -1.02 -13.46 -0.03
CA MET A 161 -0.83 -12.99 1.34
C MET A 161 -0.76 -11.46 1.42
N ILE A 162 0.06 -10.82 0.57
CA ILE A 162 0.19 -9.35 0.56
C ILE A 162 -1.11 -8.69 0.13
N ARG A 163 -1.85 -9.24 -0.84
CA ARG A 163 -3.18 -8.73 -1.20
C ARG A 163 -4.13 -8.79 -0.01
N GLY A 164 -4.19 -9.93 0.69
CA GLY A 164 -5.02 -10.08 1.88
C GLY A 164 -4.66 -9.07 2.97
N LEU A 165 -3.36 -8.85 3.24
CA LEU A 165 -2.91 -7.84 4.20
C LEU A 165 -3.25 -6.41 3.79
N VAL A 166 -3.10 -6.08 2.50
CA VAL A 166 -3.49 -4.76 1.95
C VAL A 166 -4.99 -4.53 2.10
N GLU A 167 -5.82 -5.52 1.76
CA GLU A 167 -7.28 -5.45 1.88
C GLU A 167 -7.72 -5.25 3.34
N ILE A 168 -7.12 -5.99 4.28
CA ILE A 168 -7.39 -5.84 5.72
C ILE A 168 -7.02 -4.42 6.20
N GLN A 169 -5.82 -3.95 5.88
CA GLN A 169 -5.36 -2.62 6.33
C GLN A 169 -6.18 -1.47 5.69
N GLN A 170 -6.61 -1.64 4.44
CA GLN A 170 -7.49 -0.66 3.78
C GLN A 170 -8.87 -0.64 4.44
N ALA A 171 -9.48 -1.80 4.68
CA ALA A 171 -10.77 -1.89 5.34
C ALA A 171 -10.76 -1.28 6.76
N GLU A 172 -9.67 -1.49 7.52
CA GLU A 172 -9.52 -0.88 8.85
C GLU A 172 -9.38 0.64 8.78
N ARG A 173 -8.57 1.17 7.85
CA ARG A 173 -8.44 2.61 7.63
C ARG A 173 -9.75 3.26 7.20
N ASP A 174 -10.48 2.62 6.29
CA ASP A 174 -11.76 3.11 5.80
C ASP A 174 -12.80 3.14 6.93
N ARG A 175 -12.82 2.12 7.80
CA ARG A 175 -13.69 2.10 8.99
C ARG A 175 -13.35 3.24 9.97
N ILE A 176 -12.07 3.45 10.26
CA ILE A 176 -11.61 4.54 11.14
C ILE A 176 -11.99 5.90 10.55
N LEU A 177 -11.82 6.07 9.24
CA LEU A 177 -12.19 7.31 8.55
C LEU A 177 -13.70 7.55 8.59
N GLU A 178 -14.51 6.52 8.34
CA GLU A 178 -15.97 6.60 8.41
C GLU A 178 -16.46 6.93 9.82
N GLU A 179 -15.87 6.31 10.86
CA GLU A 179 -16.15 6.64 12.27
C GLU A 179 -15.81 8.10 12.57
N ALA A 180 -14.63 8.58 12.15
CA ALA A 180 -14.20 9.97 12.35
C ALA A 180 -15.10 10.98 11.61
N LEU A 181 -15.51 10.67 10.37
CA LEU A 181 -16.44 11.49 9.60
C LEU A 181 -17.80 11.56 10.30
N ARG A 182 -18.34 10.42 10.74
CA ARG A 182 -19.61 10.35 11.46
C ARG A 182 -19.59 11.11 12.78
N GLU A 183 -18.48 11.08 13.51
CA GLU A 183 -18.31 11.89 14.71
C GLU A 183 -18.27 13.39 14.39
N SER A 184 -17.57 13.79 13.33
CA SER A 184 -17.50 15.18 12.88
C SER A 184 -18.86 15.72 12.42
N GLU A 185 -19.66 14.91 11.73
CA GLU A 185 -21.02 15.23 11.29
C GLU A 185 -21.95 15.45 12.48
N LYS A 186 -21.98 14.50 13.44
CA LYS A 186 -22.76 14.65 14.68
C LYS A 186 -22.36 15.89 15.47
N ALA A 187 -21.08 16.24 15.48
CA ALA A 187 -20.59 17.46 16.13
C ALA A 187 -21.07 18.73 15.38
N ALA A 188 -21.08 18.72 14.04
CA ALA A 188 -21.59 19.80 13.21
C ALA A 188 -23.10 19.98 13.39
N GLU A 189 -23.88 18.90 13.42
CA GLU A 189 -25.32 18.93 13.68
C GLU A 189 -25.64 19.52 15.06
N LYS A 190 -24.91 19.12 16.10
CA LYS A 190 -25.08 19.70 17.45
C LYS A 190 -24.73 21.19 17.48
N ARG A 191 -23.70 21.62 16.75
CA ARG A 191 -23.35 23.04 16.62
C ARG A 191 -24.46 23.81 15.91
N GLU A 192 -25.03 23.23 14.86
CA GLU A 192 -26.12 23.83 14.10
C GLU A 192 -27.40 23.94 14.94
N GLN A 193 -27.80 22.88 15.67
CA GLN A 193 -28.93 22.93 16.59
C GLN A 193 -28.75 24.00 17.66
N LYS A 194 -27.56 24.12 18.25
CA LYS A 194 -27.24 25.19 19.20
C LYS A 194 -27.36 26.57 18.55
N ARG A 195 -26.90 26.72 17.30
CA ARG A 195 -27.03 27.98 16.53
C ARG A 195 -28.50 28.35 16.31
N GLN A 196 -29.32 27.41 15.87
CA GLN A 196 -30.77 27.61 15.66
C GLN A 196 -31.48 27.99 16.97
N LEU A 197 -31.15 27.31 18.08
CA LEU A 197 -31.69 27.64 19.40
C LEU A 197 -31.35 29.08 19.81
N TRP A 198 -30.10 29.50 19.63
CA TRP A 198 -29.67 30.87 19.92
C TRP A 198 -30.37 31.90 19.04
N ILE A 199 -30.50 31.64 17.73
CA ILE A 199 -31.23 32.52 16.81
C ILE A 199 -32.70 32.67 17.24
N ALA A 200 -33.37 31.57 17.55
CA ALA A 200 -34.76 31.59 18.01
C ALA A 200 -34.92 32.36 19.33
N LEU A 201 -34.00 32.16 20.28
CA LEU A 201 -34.01 32.87 21.56
C LEU A 201 -33.81 34.38 21.40
N VAL A 202 -32.87 34.80 20.54
CA VAL A 202 -32.66 36.22 20.19
C VAL A 202 -33.88 36.80 19.48
N ALA A 203 -34.46 36.09 18.50
CA ALA A 203 -35.64 36.54 17.77
C ALA A 203 -36.86 36.72 18.69
N THR A 204 -37.07 35.80 19.64
CA THR A 204 -38.17 35.87 20.62
C THR A 204 -37.99 37.05 21.58
N GLY A 205 -36.77 37.29 22.07
CA GLY A 205 -36.47 38.45 22.91
C GLY A 205 -36.75 39.79 22.21
N LEU A 206 -36.39 39.89 20.91
CA LEU A 206 -36.69 41.06 20.10
C LEU A 206 -38.20 41.24 19.88
N ALA A 207 -38.96 40.17 19.60
CA ALA A 207 -40.41 40.25 19.42
C ALA A 207 -41.14 40.76 20.68
N ILE A 208 -40.74 40.31 21.88
CA ILE A 208 -41.32 40.76 23.15
C ILE A 208 -40.95 42.23 23.43
N SER A 209 -39.75 42.67 23.07
CA SER A 209 -39.37 44.09 23.18
C SER A 209 -40.18 44.99 22.25
N GLY A 210 -40.59 44.47 21.08
CA GLY A 210 -41.52 45.16 20.18
C GLY A 210 -42.90 45.36 20.80
N ILE A 211 -43.41 44.38 21.54
CA ILE A 211 -44.72 44.47 22.21
C ILE A 211 -44.64 45.40 23.44
N SER A 212 -43.50 45.50 24.13
CA SER A 212 -43.32 46.47 25.21
C SER A 212 -43.22 47.92 24.72
N SER A 213 -42.85 48.15 23.46
CA SER A 213 -42.85 49.49 22.85
C SER A 213 -44.21 49.94 22.29
N GLN A 214 -45.24 49.09 22.36
CA GLN A 214 -46.60 49.41 21.89
C GLN A 214 -47.64 49.33 23.03
N VAL A 215 -47.31 49.86 24.20
CA VAL A 215 -48.34 50.38 25.12
C VAL A 215 -48.65 51.81 24.68
N ASP A 216 -49.73 51.89 23.93
CA ASP A 216 -50.61 53.02 23.63
C ASP A 216 -50.28 54.38 24.30
N SER A 217 -49.72 55.31 23.53
CA SER A 217 -49.92 56.74 23.72
C SER A 217 -50.55 57.31 22.45
N GLN A 218 -51.88 57.19 22.32
CA GLN A 218 -52.61 57.89 21.26
C GLN A 218 -52.69 59.40 21.54
N PRO A 219 -52.83 60.28 20.52
CA PRO A 219 -52.67 60.07 19.07
C PRO A 219 -51.60 60.99 18.46
N ILE A 220 -50.88 60.49 17.45
CA ILE A 220 -50.27 61.36 16.42
C ILE A 220 -51.43 61.86 15.56
N GLU A 221 -52.06 62.93 16.03
CA GLU A 221 -53.00 63.68 15.22
C GLU A 221 -52.23 64.68 14.35
N THR A 222 -52.47 64.60 13.04
CA THR A 222 -52.63 65.79 12.21
C THR A 222 -51.45 66.78 12.17
N PHE A 223 -50.23 66.29 11.97
CA PHE A 223 -49.05 67.11 11.66
C PHE A 223 -49.06 67.78 10.26
N HIS A 224 -50.20 67.86 9.58
CA HIS A 224 -50.30 68.40 8.22
C HIS A 224 -51.18 69.64 8.04
N SER A 225 -51.77 70.21 9.10
CA SER A 225 -52.59 71.42 8.96
C SER A 225 -52.21 72.50 9.97
N TYR A 226 -51.09 73.19 9.73
CA TYR A 226 -50.93 74.65 9.92
C TYR A 226 -49.49 75.06 9.52
N ARG A 227 -49.19 74.98 8.23
CA ARG A 227 -48.00 75.63 7.65
C ARG A 227 -48.40 77.03 7.17
N GLN A 228 -48.30 78.03 8.05
CA GLN A 228 -48.04 79.40 7.61
C GLN A 228 -46.90 80.03 8.43
N PRO A 229 -46.05 80.85 7.78
CA PRO A 229 -44.74 81.20 8.29
C PRO A 229 -44.76 82.49 9.13
N ASN A 230 -43.78 82.63 10.02
CA ASN A 230 -43.39 83.83 10.77
C ASN A 230 -44.10 84.12 12.11
N LYS A 231 -43.61 83.48 13.18
CA LYS A 231 -43.29 84.08 14.51
C LYS A 231 -42.64 83.01 15.41
N PRO A 232 -41.54 83.31 16.15
CA PRO A 232 -40.96 82.36 17.10
C PRO A 232 -41.84 82.25 18.36
N PRO A 233 -42.09 81.06 18.91
CA PRO A 233 -42.79 80.94 20.18
C PRO A 233 -41.88 81.38 21.33
N ILE A 234 -42.40 82.33 22.10
CA ILE A 234 -41.84 82.90 23.31
C ILE A 234 -41.90 81.83 24.40
N CYS A 235 -40.75 81.36 24.89
CA CYS A 235 -40.68 80.60 26.13
C CYS A 235 -40.75 81.57 27.32
N PRO A 236 -41.74 81.49 28.23
CA PRO A 236 -41.67 82.22 29.49
C PRO A 236 -40.63 81.57 30.40
N ALA A 237 -39.85 82.42 31.06
CA ALA A 237 -38.70 82.07 31.89
C ALA A 237 -39.12 81.28 33.15
N ALA A 238 -38.94 79.97 33.13
CA ALA A 238 -38.70 79.12 34.30
C ALA A 238 -38.09 77.76 33.87
N GLY A 239 -36.76 77.62 34.00
CA GLY A 239 -36.05 76.34 34.14
C GLY A 239 -36.11 75.33 32.98
N ALA A 240 -35.04 75.26 32.18
CA ALA A 240 -34.84 74.26 31.12
C ALA A 240 -34.43 72.88 31.67
N SER A 241 -35.31 72.16 32.36
CA SER A 241 -34.95 70.84 32.94
C SER A 241 -36.09 69.81 33.01
N THR A 242 -37.03 69.80 32.06
CA THR A 242 -38.13 68.81 32.05
C THR A 242 -38.32 68.07 30.73
N CYS A 243 -37.43 68.23 29.75
CA CYS A 243 -37.42 67.38 28.56
C CYS A 243 -36.11 66.60 28.50
N MET A 244 -36.22 65.28 28.65
CA MET A 244 -35.17 64.25 28.49
C MET A 244 -34.21 64.03 29.67
N THR A 245 -34.75 63.49 30.77
CA THR A 245 -34.00 62.62 31.68
C THR A 245 -34.77 61.30 31.87
N TYR A 246 -34.67 60.41 30.88
CA TYR A 246 -34.98 59.00 31.07
C TYR A 246 -33.95 58.46 32.07
N ASN A 247 -34.35 58.30 33.33
CA ASN A 247 -33.44 57.93 34.40
C ASN A 247 -33.00 56.47 34.20
N PHE A 248 -31.69 56.23 34.20
CA PHE A 248 -31.05 54.91 34.27
C PHE A 248 -31.73 53.96 35.29
N LEU A 249 -32.28 54.54 36.36
CA LEU A 249 -33.08 53.85 37.37
C LEU A 249 -34.28 53.08 36.79
N ASP A 250 -34.95 53.63 35.78
CA ASP A 250 -36.15 53.02 35.18
C ASP A 250 -35.80 51.79 34.35
N VAL A 251 -34.68 51.85 33.60
CA VAL A 251 -34.12 50.70 32.89
C VAL A 251 -33.70 49.60 33.85
N VAL A 252 -33.05 49.97 34.96
CA VAL A 252 -32.65 49.01 36.00
C VAL A 252 -33.88 48.35 36.66
N VAL A 253 -34.95 49.12 36.93
CA VAL A 253 -36.21 48.59 37.47
C VAL A 253 -36.85 47.60 36.51
N HIS A 254 -36.90 47.90 35.21
CA HIS A 254 -37.49 46.99 34.22
C HIS A 254 -36.68 45.70 34.04
N ILE A 255 -35.34 45.78 34.06
CA ILE A 255 -34.47 44.60 34.06
C ILE A 255 -34.72 43.76 35.31
N PHE A 256 -34.83 44.39 36.48
CA PHE A 256 -35.07 43.69 37.74
C PHE A 256 -36.43 42.98 37.76
N VAL A 257 -37.50 43.65 37.32
CA VAL A 257 -38.84 43.06 37.20
C VAL A 257 -38.83 41.87 36.25
N GLY A 258 -38.14 41.97 35.10
CA GLY A 258 -38.00 40.87 34.15
C GLY A 258 -37.30 39.64 34.74
N VAL A 259 -36.21 39.85 35.49
CA VAL A 259 -35.50 38.75 36.17
C VAL A 259 -36.37 38.10 37.25
N CYS A 260 -37.09 38.89 38.05
CA CYS A 260 -38.00 38.38 39.07
C CYS A 260 -39.14 37.54 38.46
N ALA A 261 -39.77 38.01 37.39
CA ALA A 261 -40.83 37.27 36.70
C ALA A 261 -40.31 35.95 36.12
N ALA A 262 -39.11 35.94 35.53
CA ALA A 262 -38.48 34.73 34.99
C ALA A 262 -38.16 33.69 36.08
N LEU A 263 -37.72 34.13 37.26
CA LEU A 263 -37.47 33.25 38.40
C LEU A 263 -38.76 32.61 38.94
N ILE A 264 -39.85 33.38 39.02
CA ILE A 264 -41.18 32.86 39.44
C ILE A 264 -41.68 31.83 38.44
N LEU A 265 -41.61 32.12 37.13
CA LEU A 265 -41.98 31.17 36.07
C LEU A 265 -41.15 29.88 36.13
N ARG A 266 -39.84 29.99 36.40
CA ARG A 266 -38.97 28.82 36.56
C ARG A 266 -39.38 27.95 37.75
N LEU A 267 -39.78 28.55 38.87
CA LEU A 267 -40.28 27.82 40.05
C LEU A 267 -41.61 27.11 39.74
N ILE A 268 -42.54 27.77 39.04
CA ILE A 268 -43.82 27.18 38.64
C ILE A 268 -43.60 26.00 37.69
N VAL A 269 -42.74 26.15 36.67
CA VAL A 269 -42.43 25.08 35.72
C VAL A 269 -41.75 23.89 36.42
N ASN A 270 -40.83 24.15 37.35
CA ASN A 270 -40.20 23.08 38.13
C ASN A 270 -41.20 22.37 39.06
N TRP A 271 -42.15 23.10 39.65
CA TRP A 271 -43.20 22.53 40.49
C TRP A 271 -44.16 21.65 39.67
N TYR A 272 -44.58 22.12 38.49
CA TYR A 272 -45.45 21.34 37.60
C TYR A 272 -44.75 20.07 37.09
N ARG A 273 -43.46 20.19 36.72
CA ARG A 273 -42.66 19.04 36.25
C ARG A 273 -42.35 18.03 37.36
N GLY A 274 -42.43 18.43 38.63
CA GLY A 274 -42.30 17.54 39.79
C GLY A 274 -43.56 16.76 40.14
N GLN A 275 -44.73 17.13 39.59
CA GLN A 275 -45.99 16.38 39.75
C GLN A 275 -46.20 15.30 38.68
N GLU A 276 -45.40 15.29 37.61
CA GLU A 276 -45.45 14.30 36.53
C GLU A 276 -44.52 13.08 36.74
N THR A 277 -43.82 13.01 37.88
CA THR A 277 -42.85 11.94 38.20
C THR A 277 -43.20 11.10 39.43
N ASP A 278 -44.43 11.17 39.92
CA ASP A 278 -45.06 10.20 40.85
C ASP A 278 -46.29 9.57 40.17
#